data_AF-A0A947WMF4-F1
#
_entry.id   AF-A0A947WMF4-F1
#
_cell.length_a   1.000
_cell.length_b   1.000
_cell.length_c   1.000
_cell.angle_alpha   90.00
_cell.angle_beta   90.00
_cell.angle_gamma   90.00
#
_symmetry.space_group_name_H-M   'P 1'
#
loop_
_entity.id
_entity.type
_entity.pdbx_description
1 polymer ?
#
loop_
_entity_poly.entity_id
_entity_poly.type
_entity_poly.pdbx_seq_one_letter_code
_entity_poly.pdbx_strand_id
1 'polypeptide(L)'
;MEIKKDGDIEKVVLALDRVKKRYICSECGEVLTTYYDSHIQEVRHLHLWKYITILMFEKVRVKCPTCGVKIESLEFMDKYARLVV
;
A
#
# COMPACT_ATOMS: atom_id res chain seq x y z
N MET A 1 -0.10 16.08 -3.35
CA MET A 1 0.15 15.60 -4.73
C MET A 1 1.34 16.36 -5.27
N GLU A 2 2.47 15.68 -5.46
CA GLU A 2 3.68 16.28 -6.02
C GLU A 2 3.89 15.73 -7.43
N ILE A 3 4.17 16.61 -8.39
CA ILE A 3 4.45 16.25 -9.79
C ILE A 3 5.93 16.51 -10.04
N LYS A 4 6.70 15.46 -10.32
CA LYS A 4 8.12 15.56 -10.68
C LYS A 4 8.26 15.29 -12.18
N LYS A 5 9.01 16.15 -12.88
CA LYS A 5 9.34 15.98 -14.30
C LYS A 5 10.61 15.15 -14.41
N ASP A 6 10.50 13.97 -15.01
CA ASP A 6 11.64 13.19 -15.48
C ASP A 6 11.39 12.90 -16.97
N GLY A 7 12.44 12.96 -17.80
CA GLY A 7 12.36 13.08 -19.26
C GLY A 7 11.26 12.22 -19.92
N ASP A 8 10.33 12.90 -20.59
CA ASP A 8 9.21 12.45 -21.43
C ASP A 8 8.06 11.64 -20.82
N ILE A 9 8.08 11.29 -19.52
CA ILE A 9 6.90 10.74 -18.86
C ILE A 9 6.56 11.54 -17.61
N GLU A 10 5.45 12.27 -17.66
CA GLU A 10 4.94 12.97 -16.50
C GLU A 10 4.50 11.92 -15.45
N LYS A 11 5.23 11.83 -14.33
CA LYS A 11 4.93 10.92 -13.22
C LYS A 11 4.16 11.65 -12.12
N VAL A 12 3.08 11.04 -11.64
CA VAL A 12 2.31 11.54 -10.49
C VAL A 12 2.50 10.56 -9.34
N VAL A 13 2.92 11.09 -8.17
CA VAL A 13 2.98 10.32 -6.93
C VAL A 13 1.80 10.69 -6.05
N LEU A 14 0.97 9.70 -5.74
CA LEU A 14 -0.15 9.80 -4.81
C LEU A 14 0.27 9.18 -3.48
N ALA A 15 0.59 10.02 -2.50
CA ALA A 15 0.80 9.60 -1.13
C ALA A 15 -0.57 9.35 -0.46
N LEU A 16 -0.78 8.13 0.05
CA LEU A 16 -2.01 7.75 0.72
C LEU A 16 -1.76 7.64 2.23
N ASP A 17 -2.42 8.50 2.98
CA ASP A 17 -2.40 8.46 4.44
C ASP A 17 -3.53 7.59 4.98
N ARG A 18 -3.22 6.81 6.01
CA ARG A 18 -4.21 5.98 6.68
C ARG A 18 -5.10 6.85 7.57
N VAL A 19 -6.39 6.91 7.24
CA VAL A 19 -7.38 7.68 8.02
C VAL A 19 -7.83 6.95 9.28
N LYS A 20 -7.91 5.60 9.26
CA LYS A 20 -8.41 4.79 10.38
C LYS A 20 -7.36 3.76 10.80
N LYS A 21 -7.16 3.61 12.13
CA LYS A 21 -6.31 2.55 12.71
C LYS A 21 -7.00 1.19 12.67
N ARG A 22 -7.24 0.70 11.46
CA ARG A 22 -7.84 -0.60 11.16
C ARG A 22 -6.89 -1.37 10.26
N TYR A 23 -6.52 -2.58 10.67
CA TYR A 23 -5.58 -3.45 9.98
C TYR A 23 -6.20 -4.83 9.84
N ILE A 24 -6.21 -5.41 8.64
CA ILE A 24 -6.91 -6.67 8.38
C ILE A 24 -5.87 -7.76 8.17
N CYS A 25 -5.96 -8.89 8.88
CA CYS A 25 -5.07 -10.01 8.63
C CYS A 25 -5.29 -10.58 7.22
N SER A 26 -4.23 -10.69 6.41
CA SER A 26 -4.30 -11.25 5.04
C SER A 26 -4.55 -12.76 4.95
N GLU A 27 -4.75 -13.43 6.09
CA GLU A 27 -5.00 -14.87 6.15
C GLU A 27 -6.43 -15.16 6.62
N CYS A 28 -6.77 -14.73 7.84
CA CYS A 28 -8.07 -15.00 8.45
C CYS A 28 -9.07 -13.84 8.31
N GLY A 29 -8.66 -12.66 7.84
CA GLY A 29 -9.52 -11.48 7.77
C GLY A 29 -9.81 -10.78 9.10
N GLU A 30 -9.21 -11.24 10.21
CA GLU A 30 -9.37 -10.63 11.53
C GLU A 30 -9.01 -9.13 11.49
N VAL A 31 -9.81 -8.30 12.16
CA VAL A 31 -9.60 -6.86 12.23
C VAL A 31 -8.84 -6.50 13.50
N LEU A 32 -7.67 -5.91 13.35
CA LEU A 32 -6.81 -5.44 14.43
C LEU A 32 -6.76 -3.91 14.46
N THR A 33 -6.52 -3.36 15.65
CA THR A 33 -6.37 -1.91 15.89
C THR A 33 -4.91 -1.48 16.06
N THR A 34 -3.98 -2.44 16.08
CA THR A 34 -2.52 -2.25 16.16
C THR A 34 -1.81 -3.10 15.11
N TYR A 35 -0.54 -2.78 14.87
CA TYR A 35 0.33 -3.48 13.93
C TYR A 35 1.66 -3.85 14.61
N TYR A 36 2.38 -4.79 14.01
CA TYR A 36 3.66 -5.29 14.47
C TYR A 36 4.80 -4.37 14.02
N ASP A 37 4.90 -4.13 12.72
CA ASP A 37 5.83 -3.20 12.09
C ASP A 37 5.27 -2.68 10.76
N SER A 38 5.91 -1.65 10.21
CA SER A 38 5.49 -1.00 8.98
C SER A 38 6.68 -0.59 8.10
N HIS A 39 6.41 -0.39 6.82
CA HIS A 39 7.33 0.20 5.86
C HIS A 39 6.55 0.97 4.79
N ILE A 40 7.21 1.91 4.13
CA ILE A 40 6.65 2.59 2.97
C ILE A 40 6.76 1.67 1.75
N GLN A 41 5.66 1.52 1.02
CA GLN A 41 5.61 0.79 -0.24
C GLN A 41 5.16 1.71 -1.37
N GLU A 42 5.84 1.63 -2.52
CA GLU A 42 5.48 2.32 -3.76
C GLU A 42 4.98 1.33 -4.81
N VAL A 43 3.73 1.45 -5.25
CA VAL A 43 3.13 0.56 -6.25
C VAL A 43 2.78 1.36 -7.50
N ARG A 44 3.24 0.89 -8.66
CA ARG A 44 2.77 1.42 -9.95
C ARG A 44 1.30 1.06 -10.13
N HIS A 45 0.49 2.09 -10.29
CA HIS A 45 -0.93 1.95 -10.59
C HIS A 45 -1.16 2.07 -12.10
N LEU A 46 -2.40 1.81 -12.53
CA LEU A 46 -2.85 2.15 -13.87
C LEU A 46 -2.60 3.64 -14.15
N HIS A 47 -2.36 3.99 -15.40
CA HIS A 47 -2.13 5.38 -15.79
C HIS A 47 -3.33 6.24 -15.38
N LEU A 48 -3.07 7.31 -14.61
CA LEU A 48 -4.04 8.38 -14.43
C LEU A 48 -3.92 9.29 -15.65
N TRP A 49 -4.82 9.12 -16.62
CA TRP A 49 -4.73 9.73 -17.95
C TRP A 49 -3.43 9.35 -18.67
N LYS A 50 -2.56 10.34 -18.96
CA LYS A 50 -1.27 10.16 -19.64
C LYS A 50 -0.09 9.97 -18.67
N TYR A 51 -0.36 9.97 -17.37
CA TYR A 51 0.68 10.01 -16.34
C TYR A 51 0.95 8.61 -15.77
N ILE A 52 2.23 8.22 -15.67
CA ILE A 52 2.59 7.07 -14.82
C ILE A 52 2.25 7.44 -13.39
N THR A 53 1.36 6.67 -12.78
CA THR A 53 0.87 6.94 -11.43
C THR A 53 1.49 5.95 -10.46
N ILE A 54 2.08 6.46 -9.38
CA ILE A 54 2.64 5.66 -8.30
C ILE A 54 1.87 5.95 -7.02
N LEU A 55 1.36 4.91 -6.39
CA LEU A 55 0.79 4.97 -5.04
C LEU A 55 1.90 4.75 -4.03
N MET A 56 2.09 5.68 -3.12
CA MET A 56 3.02 5.58 -2.01
C MET A 56 2.21 5.50 -0.71
N PHE A 57 2.37 4.45 0.08
CA PHE A 57 1.59 4.27 1.32
C PHE A 57 2.34 3.45 2.36
N GLU A 58 1.94 3.59 3.62
CA GLU A 58 2.44 2.77 4.71
C GLU A 58 1.76 1.39 4.70
N LYS A 59 2.54 0.35 4.40
CA LYS A 59 2.11 -1.05 4.49
C LYS A 59 2.57 -1.65 5.80
N VAL A 60 1.66 -2.33 6.49
CA VAL A 60 1.95 -2.92 7.80
C VAL A 60 1.90 -4.45 7.80
N ARG A 61 2.58 -5.03 8.78
CA ARG A 61 2.32 -6.40 9.23
C ARG A 61 1.55 -6.37 10.54
N VAL A 62 0.59 -7.25 10.70
CA VAL A 62 -0.17 -7.44 11.94
C VAL A 62 0.35 -8.66 12.68
N LYS A 63 0.35 -8.59 14.02
CA LYS A 63 0.54 -9.76 14.89
C LYS A 63 -0.83 -10.36 15.20
N CYS A 64 -1.37 -11.13 14.27
CA CYS A 64 -2.65 -11.80 14.42
C CYS A 64 -2.56 -12.85 15.55
N PRO A 65 -3.50 -12.88 16.51
CA PRO A 65 -3.48 -13.85 17.61
C PRO A 65 -3.65 -15.30 17.15
N THR A 66 -4.28 -15.52 15.99
CA THR A 66 -4.52 -16.85 15.42
C THR A 66 -3.51 -17.25 14.35
N CYS A 67 -3.10 -16.32 13.48
CA CYS A 67 -2.22 -16.61 12.34
C CYS A 67 -0.74 -16.22 12.55
N GLY A 68 -0.41 -15.54 13.66
CA GLY A 68 0.92 -14.98 13.89
C GLY A 68 1.18 -13.70 13.09
N VAL A 69 2.44 -13.46 12.73
CA VAL A 69 2.82 -12.24 11.97
C VAL A 69 2.46 -12.43 10.50
N LYS A 70 1.55 -11.58 10.00
CA LYS A 70 1.08 -11.59 8.60
C LYS A 70 1.07 -10.19 8.04
N ILE A 71 1.24 -10.06 6.72
CA ILE A 71 0.99 -8.78 6.05
C ILE A 71 -0.49 -8.42 6.20
N GLU A 72 -0.78 -7.12 6.25
CA GLU A 72 -2.17 -6.69 6.20
C GLU A 72 -2.80 -6.99 4.83
N SER A 73 -4.12 -7.14 4.82
CA SER A 73 -4.94 -7.11 3.63
C SER A 73 -5.35 -5.66 3.33
N LEU A 74 -5.16 -5.23 2.09
CA LEU A 74 -5.60 -3.92 1.60
C LEU A 74 -6.60 -4.15 0.48
N GLU A 75 -7.79 -3.56 0.58
CA GLU A 75 -8.89 -3.79 -0.37
C GLU A 75 -8.52 -3.42 -1.82
N PHE A 76 -7.63 -2.45 -2.00
CA PHE A 76 -7.19 -1.97 -3.30
C PHE A 76 -5.94 -2.68 -3.84
N MET A 77 -5.43 -3.72 -3.15
CA MET A 77 -4.20 -4.39 -3.55
C MET A 77 -4.20 -5.88 -3.23
N ASP A 78 -3.85 -6.69 -4.23
CA ASP A 78 -3.62 -8.12 -4.02
C ASP A 78 -2.44 -8.38 -3.07
N LYS A 79 -2.55 -9.47 -2.30
CA LYS A 79 -1.53 -9.94 -1.35
C LYS A 79 -0.12 -9.99 -1.95
N TYR A 80 -0.02 -10.32 -3.24
CA TYR A 80 1.22 -10.50 -3.99
C TYR A 80 1.43 -9.48 -5.10
N ALA A 81 0.73 -8.34 -5.10
CA ALA A 81 0.95 -7.30 -6.11
C ALA A 81 2.44 -6.94 -6.16
N ARG A 82 3.12 -7.37 -7.25
CA ARG A 82 4.55 -7.15 -7.45
C ARG A 82 4.76 -5.75 -8.00
N LEU A 83 5.66 -5.05 -7.33
CA LEU A 83 6.12 -3.70 -7.58
C LEU A 83 6.71 -3.60 -8.99
N VAL A 84 6.23 -2.67 -9.81
CA VAL A 84 6.92 -2.28 -11.04
C VAL A 84 7.60 -0.94 -10.75
N VAL A 85 8.86 -1.01 -10.32
CA VAL A 85 9.76 0.16 -10.33
C VAL A 85 10.13 0.42 -11.78
#